data_AF-A0AAU5I2H3-F1
#
_entry.id   AF-A0AAU5I2H3-F1
#
_cell.length_a   1.000
_cell.length_b   1.000
_cell.length_c   1.000
_cell.angle_alpha   90.00
_cell.angle_beta   90.00
_cell.angle_gamma   90.00
#
_symmetry.space_group_name_H-M   'P 1'
#
loop_
_entity.id
_entity.type
_entity.pdbx_description
1 polymer ?
#
loop_
_entity_poly.entity_id
_entity_poly.type
_entity_poly.pdbx_seq_one_letter_code
_entity_poly.pdbx_strand_id
1 'polypeptide(L)'
;MARGLATVFDGRRLRQARETANGTGLSVAALATAVGASKEEIVLYETRQRRPEAPRIRRLAEALNVAPISFADAGTRNQWTLADLRRVNGYRLQDFRHRLRLSVRAYGRLEREGLSPAGQFSLLADLAEELGVDVTEIEKIISRSPRTQERLRNAAQPLNSLIDRHTDARRLDQPHPKDPQVVTLASLFGRSPATVASLVSEEISALRILRRRKAALQAAADFAATTAEQAEALQGLESQEAAIDKAISTLPRRLDTFFRCTLPAEHSVALAHLAAVAGTLGVPLTATQLTTPAETLNTIPAHLIEIFAREATDGEEKYAISEDGIRHQEQYQSWYDALYPHTRPYLRIRGVPANGHLPLAEVRRRFSEVDTILLSFDGLLCRLWPTNRHVVSHELKNVAHDLNVPLDSQAQSDPVAMLRSIVRNGSSAKLRRFDSLLTSMEVTAATQASPLPGVSQFLHVMNEERWNAAVVTDHATDAVETFLSRLGPGLAPGRLRVFGRSQDPRVLKPHPHVVTLATSQLKGVRSRTVLLGESVADFLAARSAGVSFIGVASSPRQLRMLRQAGVTATVGSVQSLTRALGKL
;
A
#
# COMPACT_ATOMS: atom_id res chain seq x y z
N MET A 1 41.05 -26.65 1.24
CA MET A 1 41.60 -25.53 0.44
C MET A 1 40.62 -24.37 0.43
N ALA A 2 41.01 -23.20 0.95
CA ALA A 2 40.15 -22.03 1.08
C ALA A 2 39.91 -21.35 -0.28
N ARG A 3 38.92 -21.85 -1.04
CA ARG A 3 38.54 -21.31 -2.36
C ARG A 3 37.95 -19.89 -2.34
N GLY A 4 37.64 -19.31 -1.17
CA GLY A 4 36.93 -18.02 -1.05
C GLY A 4 37.81 -16.76 -0.98
N LEU A 5 39.14 -16.85 -1.03
CA LEU A 5 40.02 -15.67 -1.00
C LEU A 5 40.46 -15.20 -2.40
N ALA A 6 40.00 -15.85 -3.48
CA ALA A 6 40.68 -15.87 -4.76
C ALA A 6 40.32 -14.76 -5.77
N THR A 7 39.29 -13.92 -5.60
CA THR A 7 38.84 -13.06 -6.73
C THR A 7 38.56 -11.58 -6.44
N VAL A 8 38.30 -11.15 -5.22
CA VAL A 8 37.66 -9.83 -5.03
C VAL A 8 38.61 -8.64 -4.84
N PHE A 9 39.77 -8.80 -4.18
CA PHE A 9 40.72 -7.70 -3.97
C PHE A 9 41.55 -7.42 -5.23
N ASP A 10 41.62 -6.15 -5.63
CA ASP A 10 42.37 -5.66 -6.78
C ASP A 10 43.54 -4.74 -6.38
N GLY A 11 44.75 -5.29 -6.45
CA GLY A 11 46.01 -4.56 -6.23
C GLY A 11 46.21 -3.33 -7.13
N ARG A 12 45.62 -3.30 -8.34
CA ARG A 12 45.71 -2.13 -9.23
C ARG A 12 44.93 -0.95 -8.65
N ARG A 13 43.79 -1.20 -8.00
CA ARG A 13 43.00 -0.16 -7.34
C ARG A 13 43.69 0.34 -6.08
N LEU A 14 44.36 -0.54 -5.34
CA LEU A 14 45.25 -0.12 -4.24
C LEU A 14 46.34 0.83 -4.75
N ARG A 15 47.03 0.44 -5.83
CA ARG A 15 48.08 1.27 -6.44
C ARG A 15 47.54 2.62 -6.89
N GLN A 16 46.39 2.63 -7.58
CA GLN A 16 45.75 3.86 -8.05
C GLN A 16 45.34 4.77 -6.88
N ALA A 17 44.73 4.21 -5.83
CA ALA A 17 44.37 4.95 -4.62
C ALA A 17 45.61 5.53 -3.93
N ARG A 18 46.71 4.77 -3.88
CA ARG A 18 47.99 5.26 -3.35
C ARG A 18 48.56 6.40 -4.19
N GLU A 19 48.59 6.27 -5.51
CA GLU A 19 49.14 7.28 -6.43
C GLU A 19 48.33 8.58 -6.43
N THR A 20 47.07 8.54 -6.01
CA THR A 20 46.17 9.71 -5.95
C THR A 20 45.94 10.25 -4.54
N ALA A 21 46.41 9.54 -3.51
CA ALA A 21 46.22 9.93 -2.11
C ALA A 21 46.82 11.31 -1.80
N ASN A 22 46.08 12.14 -1.05
CA ASN A 22 46.49 13.48 -0.60
C ASN A 22 46.91 14.44 -1.74
N GLY A 23 46.47 14.21 -2.98
CA GLY A 23 46.74 15.06 -4.14
C GLY A 23 48.13 14.91 -4.77
N THR A 24 49.14 14.46 -4.01
CA THR A 24 50.51 14.23 -4.50
C THR A 24 50.89 12.76 -4.60
N GLY A 25 50.03 11.85 -4.14
CA GLY A 25 50.30 10.43 -4.00
C GLY A 25 51.13 10.10 -2.76
N LEU A 26 50.94 8.88 -2.23
CA LEU A 26 51.74 8.32 -1.16
C LEU A 26 52.86 7.44 -1.73
N SER A 27 54.08 7.53 -1.18
CA SER A 27 55.12 6.57 -1.54
C SER A 27 54.81 5.18 -0.95
N VAL A 28 55.31 4.12 -1.60
CA VAL A 28 55.19 2.74 -1.08
C VAL A 28 55.77 2.63 0.34
N ALA A 29 56.87 3.34 0.60
CA ALA A 29 57.51 3.41 1.92
C ALA A 29 56.62 4.07 2.99
N ALA A 30 55.98 5.18 2.64
CA ALA A 30 55.06 5.87 3.53
C ALA A 30 53.83 5.01 3.85
N LEU A 31 53.26 4.33 2.84
CA LEU A 31 52.11 3.45 3.05
C LEU A 31 52.45 2.24 3.91
N ALA A 32 53.60 1.61 3.63
CA ALA A 32 54.11 0.49 4.42
C ALA A 32 54.27 0.87 5.90
N THR A 33 54.84 2.05 6.16
CA THR A 33 54.99 2.60 7.53
C THR A 33 53.63 2.84 8.18
N ALA A 34 52.71 3.52 7.49
CA ALA A 34 51.39 3.84 8.01
C ALA A 34 50.57 2.61 8.41
N VAL A 35 50.72 1.50 7.68
CA VAL A 35 49.94 0.27 7.94
C VAL A 35 50.70 -0.81 8.71
N GLY A 36 51.96 -0.58 9.07
CA GLY A 36 52.86 -1.54 9.73
C GLY A 36 53.17 -2.76 8.86
N ALA A 37 53.49 -2.56 7.59
CA ALA A 37 53.90 -3.58 6.59
C ALA A 37 55.34 -3.32 6.12
N SER A 38 55.95 -4.30 5.46
CA SER A 38 57.18 -4.05 4.68
C SER A 38 56.87 -3.40 3.32
N LYS A 39 57.87 -2.75 2.71
CA LYS A 39 57.72 -2.18 1.35
C LYS A 39 57.41 -3.27 0.34
N GLU A 40 58.09 -4.41 0.46
CA GLU A 40 57.90 -5.59 -0.38
C GLU A 40 56.46 -6.10 -0.26
N GLU A 41 55.89 -6.14 0.95
CA GLU A 41 54.49 -6.55 1.13
C GLU A 41 53.51 -5.67 0.35
N ILE A 42 53.69 -4.35 0.39
CA ILE A 42 52.84 -3.42 -0.38
C ILE A 42 52.98 -3.64 -1.88
N VAL A 43 54.21 -3.81 -2.39
CA VAL A 43 54.44 -4.11 -3.82
C VAL A 43 53.78 -5.44 -4.21
N LEU A 44 53.87 -6.46 -3.37
CA LEU A 44 53.22 -7.75 -3.61
C LEU A 44 51.69 -7.61 -3.61
N TYR A 45 51.12 -6.72 -2.79
CA TYR A 45 49.69 -6.42 -2.83
C TYR A 45 49.28 -5.73 -4.14
N GLU A 46 50.03 -4.71 -4.57
CA GLU A 46 49.75 -3.92 -5.78
C GLU A 46 49.88 -4.75 -7.06
N THR A 47 50.87 -5.65 -7.11
CA THR A 47 51.12 -6.56 -8.23
C THR A 47 50.21 -7.80 -8.23
N ARG A 48 49.30 -7.91 -7.24
CA ARG A 48 48.39 -9.05 -7.04
C ARG A 48 49.12 -10.39 -6.74
N GLN A 49 50.39 -10.35 -6.37
CA GLN A 49 51.19 -11.53 -6.01
C GLN A 49 50.88 -12.03 -4.59
N ARG A 50 50.50 -11.13 -3.68
CA ARG A 50 50.03 -11.44 -2.33
C ARG A 50 48.74 -10.66 -2.06
N ARG A 51 47.92 -11.15 -1.13
CA ARG A 51 46.71 -10.44 -0.69
C ARG A 51 46.82 -10.04 0.77
N PRO A 52 46.37 -8.82 1.12
CA PRO A 52 46.28 -8.40 2.51
C PRO A 52 45.24 -9.23 3.26
N GLU A 53 45.49 -9.51 4.54
CA GLU A 53 44.45 -10.02 5.42
C GLU A 53 43.35 -8.97 5.64
N ALA A 54 42.16 -9.41 6.07
CA ALA A 54 41.01 -8.52 6.33
C ALA A 54 41.38 -7.26 7.16
N PRO A 55 42.00 -7.37 8.35
CA PRO A 55 42.38 -6.18 9.12
C PRO A 55 43.39 -5.26 8.41
N ARG A 56 44.22 -5.83 7.52
CA ARG A 56 45.19 -5.06 6.72
C ARG A 56 44.49 -4.22 5.66
N ILE A 57 43.41 -4.72 5.06
CA ILE A 57 42.60 -3.97 4.09
C ILE A 57 42.07 -2.66 4.72
N ARG A 58 41.59 -2.72 5.97
CA ARG A 58 41.12 -1.53 6.70
C ARG A 58 42.22 -0.52 6.97
N ARG A 59 43.37 -0.96 7.46
CA ARG A 59 44.52 -0.06 7.68
C ARG A 59 44.97 0.62 6.38
N LEU A 60 44.96 -0.11 5.26
CA LEU A 60 45.25 0.46 3.94
C LEU A 60 44.19 1.50 3.54
N ALA A 61 42.92 1.22 3.79
CA ALA A 61 41.81 2.12 3.49
C ALA A 61 41.89 3.42 4.31
N GLU A 62 42.12 3.29 5.62
CA GLU A 62 42.31 4.40 6.56
C GLU A 62 43.52 5.27 6.18
N ALA A 63 44.67 4.65 5.89
CA ALA A 63 45.89 5.37 5.49
C ALA A 63 45.75 6.12 4.16
N LEU A 64 44.85 5.67 3.28
CA LEU A 64 44.59 6.27 1.98
C LEU A 64 43.33 7.14 1.95
N ASN A 65 42.62 7.25 3.09
CA ASN A 65 41.34 7.96 3.21
C ASN A 65 40.29 7.52 2.16
N VAL A 66 40.14 6.22 1.96
CA VAL A 66 39.15 5.61 1.06
C VAL A 66 38.35 4.53 1.80
N ALA A 67 37.18 4.15 1.28
CA ALA A 67 36.42 3.02 1.81
C ALA A 67 37.12 1.68 1.46
N PRO A 68 37.17 0.67 2.35
CA PRO A 68 37.80 -0.64 2.07
C PRO A 68 37.31 -1.32 0.78
N ILE A 69 36.02 -1.18 0.46
CA ILE A 69 35.39 -1.72 -0.74
C ILE A 69 35.93 -1.11 -2.04
N SER A 70 36.62 0.04 -1.99
CA SER A 70 37.21 0.68 -3.18
C SER A 70 38.35 -0.15 -3.79
N PHE A 71 38.99 -1.00 -2.99
CA PHE A 71 40.02 -1.92 -3.45
C PHE A 71 39.46 -3.16 -4.15
N ALA A 72 38.14 -3.29 -4.26
CA ALA A 72 37.50 -4.44 -4.85
C ALA A 72 37.38 -4.33 -6.38
N ASP A 73 37.39 -5.45 -7.10
CA ASP A 73 37.02 -5.48 -8.52
C ASP A 73 35.50 -5.37 -8.71
N ALA A 74 35.03 -4.18 -9.10
CA ALA A 74 33.60 -3.91 -9.31
C ALA A 74 32.99 -4.76 -10.45
N GLY A 75 33.80 -5.23 -11.41
CA GLY A 75 33.35 -6.06 -12.53
C GLY A 75 32.84 -7.44 -12.11
N THR A 76 33.21 -7.90 -10.91
CA THR A 76 32.81 -9.22 -10.38
C THR A 76 31.74 -9.12 -9.28
N ARG A 77 31.22 -7.92 -8.99
CA ARG A 77 30.33 -7.66 -7.83
C ARG A 77 29.09 -8.54 -7.80
N ASN A 78 28.55 -8.91 -8.96
CA ASN A 78 27.37 -9.77 -9.09
C ASN A 78 27.61 -11.24 -8.68
N GLN A 79 28.87 -11.67 -8.57
CA GLN A 79 29.29 -13.02 -8.18
C GLN A 79 29.74 -13.12 -6.71
N TRP A 80 29.81 -11.99 -5.99
CA TRP A 80 30.33 -11.98 -4.63
C TRP A 80 29.42 -12.75 -3.68
N THR A 81 30.03 -13.54 -2.81
CA THR A 81 29.35 -14.15 -1.68
C THR A 81 29.31 -13.19 -0.49
N LEU A 82 28.47 -13.47 0.50
CA LEU A 82 28.42 -12.68 1.73
C LEU A 82 29.78 -12.66 2.45
N ALA A 83 30.51 -13.78 2.37
CA ALA A 83 31.85 -13.88 2.91
C ALA A 83 32.86 -13.00 2.17
N ASP A 84 32.69 -12.80 0.86
CA ASP A 84 33.55 -11.92 0.07
C ASP A 84 33.26 -10.46 0.40
N LEU A 85 31.98 -10.08 0.51
CA LEU A 85 31.56 -8.76 0.92
C LEU A 85 32.06 -8.41 2.33
N ARG A 86 32.04 -9.36 3.27
CA ARG A 86 32.66 -9.19 4.59
C ARG A 86 34.17 -8.99 4.49
N ARG A 87 34.87 -9.85 3.75
CA ARG A 87 36.34 -9.82 3.63
C ARG A 87 36.83 -8.53 2.97
N VAL A 88 36.14 -8.04 1.95
CA VAL A 88 36.53 -6.80 1.24
C VAL A 88 36.33 -5.55 2.10
N ASN A 89 35.39 -5.60 3.04
CA ASN A 89 35.24 -4.59 4.07
C ASN A 89 36.26 -4.72 5.22
N GLY A 90 37.18 -5.69 5.11
CA GLY A 90 38.28 -5.90 6.04
C GLY A 90 37.88 -6.58 7.35
N TYR A 91 36.76 -7.31 7.36
CA TYR A 91 36.27 -8.01 8.54
C TYR A 91 36.60 -9.50 8.53
N ARG A 92 37.03 -10.01 9.68
CA ARG A 92 37.08 -11.43 10.02
C ARG A 92 35.72 -11.89 10.52
N LEU A 93 35.48 -13.20 10.49
CA LEU A 93 34.23 -13.79 10.98
C LEU A 93 33.97 -13.47 12.47
N GLN A 94 35.04 -13.39 13.27
CA GLN A 94 34.99 -13.09 14.69
C GLN A 94 34.61 -11.64 15.01
N ASP A 95 34.82 -10.71 14.09
CA ASP A 95 34.60 -9.28 14.33
C ASP A 95 33.10 -8.97 14.48
N PHE A 96 32.24 -9.79 13.85
CA PHE A 96 30.79 -9.67 13.98
C PHE A 96 30.21 -10.25 15.27
N ARG A 97 31.04 -10.84 16.14
CA ARG A 97 30.57 -11.30 17.45
C ARG A 97 30.02 -10.17 18.30
N HIS A 98 30.73 -9.05 18.31
CA HIS A 98 30.37 -7.88 19.12
C HIS A 98 29.53 -6.89 18.34
N ARG A 99 29.85 -6.68 17.06
CA ARG A 99 29.15 -5.72 16.18
C ARG A 99 27.69 -6.06 15.93
N LEU A 100 27.40 -7.32 15.59
CA LEU A 100 26.03 -7.78 15.32
C LEU A 100 25.41 -8.53 16.50
N ARG A 101 26.09 -8.55 17.67
CA ARG A 101 25.67 -9.31 18.86
C ARG A 101 25.31 -10.77 18.56
N LEU A 102 26.03 -11.39 17.61
CA LEU A 102 25.79 -12.75 17.13
C LEU A 102 26.91 -13.70 17.54
N SER A 103 26.60 -14.99 17.71
CA SER A 103 27.66 -15.98 17.80
C SER A 103 28.37 -16.14 16.45
N VAL A 104 29.67 -16.43 16.48
CA VAL A 104 30.47 -16.73 15.27
C VAL A 104 29.85 -17.88 14.46
N ARG A 105 29.26 -18.87 15.16
CA ARG A 105 28.54 -19.99 14.53
C ARG A 105 27.28 -19.54 13.80
N ALA A 106 26.50 -18.64 14.40
CA ALA A 106 25.27 -18.10 13.83
C ALA A 106 25.55 -17.28 12.57
N TYR A 107 26.49 -16.33 12.65
CA TYR A 107 26.88 -15.55 11.47
C TYR A 107 27.51 -16.43 10.37
N GLY A 108 28.36 -17.39 10.74
CA GLY A 108 28.90 -18.36 9.78
C GLY A 108 27.83 -19.24 9.12
N ARG A 109 26.69 -19.49 9.79
CA ARG A 109 25.54 -20.16 9.18
C ARG A 109 24.84 -19.26 8.17
N LEU A 110 24.67 -17.98 8.46
CA LEU A 110 24.14 -17.00 7.49
C LEU A 110 25.00 -16.96 6.21
N GLU A 111 26.33 -16.89 6.32
CA GLU A 111 27.21 -16.86 5.14
C GLU A 111 27.15 -18.14 4.30
N ARG A 112 27.13 -19.31 4.96
CA ARG A 112 27.21 -20.60 4.27
C ARG A 112 25.86 -21.08 3.76
N GLU A 113 24.81 -20.86 4.52
CA GLU A 113 23.49 -21.47 4.31
C GLU A 113 22.41 -20.43 4.02
N GLY A 114 22.64 -19.13 4.24
CA GLY A 114 21.63 -18.09 4.07
C GLY A 114 20.53 -18.09 5.15
N LEU A 115 20.75 -18.82 6.25
CA LEU A 115 19.80 -18.93 7.35
C LEU A 115 20.10 -17.91 8.44
N SER A 116 19.09 -17.12 8.80
CA SER A 116 19.14 -16.22 9.96
C SER A 116 18.62 -16.94 11.22
N PRO A 117 19.27 -16.76 12.39
CA PRO A 117 18.72 -17.22 13.66
C PRO A 117 17.31 -16.66 13.92
N ALA A 118 16.47 -17.43 14.61
CA ALA A 118 15.18 -16.93 15.04
C ALA A 118 15.36 -15.76 16.04
N GLY A 119 14.51 -14.74 15.94
CA GLY A 119 14.55 -13.56 16.81
C GLY A 119 15.59 -12.49 16.46
N GLN A 120 16.43 -12.72 15.44
CA GLN A 120 17.41 -11.75 14.94
C GLN A 120 16.84 -10.98 13.74
N PHE A 121 15.81 -10.17 14.01
CA PHE A 121 14.98 -9.52 12.98
C PHE A 121 15.64 -8.32 12.30
N SER A 122 16.53 -7.60 13.00
CA SER A 122 17.29 -6.46 12.43
C SER A 122 18.61 -6.88 11.78
N LEU A 123 18.99 -8.16 11.88
CA LEU A 123 20.31 -8.65 11.46
C LEU A 123 20.73 -8.22 10.05
N LEU A 124 19.83 -8.25 9.07
CA LEU A 124 20.19 -7.89 7.71
C LEU A 124 20.38 -6.38 7.53
N ALA A 125 19.59 -5.57 8.24
CA ALA A 125 19.77 -4.12 8.24
C ALA A 125 21.07 -3.74 8.96
N ASP A 126 21.33 -4.33 10.12
CA ASP A 126 22.56 -4.10 10.88
C ASP A 126 23.80 -4.54 10.09
N LEU A 127 23.70 -5.66 9.36
CA LEU A 127 24.77 -6.14 8.49
C LEU A 127 24.97 -5.24 7.25
N ALA A 128 23.89 -4.70 6.69
CA ALA A 128 23.93 -3.75 5.57
C ALA A 128 24.65 -2.47 5.98
N GLU A 129 24.30 -1.93 7.15
CA GLU A 129 24.95 -0.77 7.74
C GLU A 129 26.44 -1.02 8.00
N GLU A 130 26.79 -2.12 8.68
CA GLU A 130 28.19 -2.47 8.98
C GLU A 130 29.06 -2.70 7.74
N LEU A 131 28.46 -3.12 6.63
CA LEU A 131 29.14 -3.38 5.35
C LEU A 131 29.05 -2.20 4.36
N GLY A 132 28.30 -1.14 4.70
CA GLY A 132 28.10 0.02 3.83
C GLY A 132 27.40 -0.32 2.51
N VAL A 133 26.42 -1.22 2.55
CA VAL A 133 25.62 -1.63 1.37
C VAL A 133 24.14 -1.54 1.67
N ASP A 134 23.31 -1.60 0.63
CA ASP A 134 21.86 -1.67 0.76
C ASP A 134 21.39 -3.07 1.21
N VAL A 135 20.32 -3.14 2.01
CA VAL A 135 19.77 -4.42 2.50
C VAL A 135 19.32 -5.33 1.36
N THR A 136 18.83 -4.76 0.25
CA THR A 136 18.45 -5.53 -0.93
C THR A 136 19.65 -6.15 -1.63
N GLU A 137 20.85 -5.56 -1.50
CA GLU A 137 22.09 -6.15 -2.00
C GLU A 137 22.43 -7.42 -1.20
N ILE A 138 22.31 -7.36 0.12
CA ILE A 138 22.53 -8.54 0.99
C ILE A 138 21.51 -9.64 0.67
N GLU A 139 20.22 -9.31 0.55
CA GLU A 139 19.19 -10.27 0.18
C GLU A 139 19.44 -10.89 -1.21
N LYS A 140 19.86 -10.09 -2.19
CA LYS A 140 20.24 -10.60 -3.52
C LYS A 140 21.40 -11.59 -3.42
N ILE A 141 22.45 -11.28 -2.65
CA ILE A 141 23.59 -12.19 -2.44
C ILE A 141 23.14 -13.50 -1.78
N ILE A 142 22.36 -13.42 -0.70
CA ILE A 142 21.86 -14.60 0.03
C ILE A 142 20.96 -15.46 -0.88
N SER A 143 20.07 -14.83 -1.64
CA SER A 143 19.14 -15.51 -2.55
C SER A 143 19.86 -16.30 -3.64
N ARG A 144 21.01 -15.81 -4.12
CA ARG A 144 21.82 -16.45 -5.18
C ARG A 144 22.72 -17.57 -4.65
N SER A 145 22.89 -17.68 -3.33
CA SER A 145 23.73 -18.71 -2.73
C SER A 145 23.28 -20.12 -3.17
N PRO A 146 24.20 -21.01 -3.57
CA PRO A 146 23.86 -22.38 -3.95
C PRO A 146 23.05 -23.13 -2.90
N ARG A 147 23.35 -22.90 -1.60
CA ARG A 147 22.62 -23.53 -0.49
C ARG A 147 21.21 -22.98 -0.34
N THR A 148 20.99 -21.69 -0.59
CA THR A 148 19.64 -21.11 -0.64
C THR A 148 18.86 -21.70 -1.81
N GLN A 149 19.44 -21.74 -3.02
CA GLN A 149 18.79 -22.31 -4.21
C GLN A 149 18.45 -23.79 -4.05
N GLU A 150 19.33 -24.58 -3.44
CA GLU A 150 19.06 -25.98 -3.08
C GLU A 150 17.92 -26.10 -2.07
N ARG A 151 17.91 -25.30 -1.00
CA ARG A 151 16.82 -25.27 -0.03
C ARG A 151 15.47 -24.94 -0.69
N LEU A 152 15.42 -23.93 -1.55
CA LEU A 152 14.20 -23.52 -2.24
C LEU A 152 13.67 -24.63 -3.16
N ARG A 153 14.55 -25.32 -3.90
CA ARG A 153 14.18 -26.49 -4.72
C ARG A 153 13.63 -27.63 -3.86
N ASN A 154 14.29 -27.94 -2.74
CA ASN A 154 13.88 -29.01 -1.84
C ASN A 154 12.58 -28.69 -1.09
N ALA A 155 12.25 -27.41 -0.89
CA ALA A 155 11.00 -26.98 -0.27
C ALA A 155 9.79 -27.06 -1.22
N ALA A 156 9.99 -27.05 -2.53
CA ALA A 156 8.91 -26.99 -3.51
C ALA A 156 7.99 -28.23 -3.45
N GLN A 157 8.55 -29.45 -3.39
CA GLN A 157 7.75 -30.68 -3.38
C GLN A 157 6.91 -30.84 -2.11
N PRO A 158 7.43 -30.61 -0.89
CA PRO A 158 6.61 -30.63 0.33
C PRO A 158 5.51 -29.57 0.33
N LEU A 159 5.79 -28.36 -0.15
CA LEU A 159 4.80 -27.29 -0.25
C LEU A 159 3.68 -27.66 -1.21
N ASN A 160 4.00 -28.13 -2.42
CA ASN A 160 3.00 -28.56 -3.40
C ASN A 160 2.14 -29.70 -2.84
N SER A 161 2.76 -30.66 -2.15
CA SER A 161 2.03 -31.77 -1.52
C SER A 161 1.02 -31.30 -0.47
N LEU A 162 1.37 -30.31 0.35
CA LEU A 162 0.46 -29.72 1.32
C LEU A 162 -0.64 -28.89 0.63
N ILE A 163 -0.27 -28.08 -0.35
CA ILE A 163 -1.21 -27.26 -1.11
C ILE A 163 -2.25 -28.15 -1.78
N ASP A 164 -1.85 -29.15 -2.56
CA ASP A 164 -2.76 -30.01 -3.30
C ASP A 164 -3.69 -30.78 -2.36
N ARG A 165 -3.15 -31.30 -1.26
CA ARG A 165 -3.95 -32.01 -0.24
C ARG A 165 -5.00 -31.13 0.41
N HIS A 166 -4.63 -29.92 0.82
CA HIS A 166 -5.49 -29.06 1.63
C HIS A 166 -6.29 -28.03 0.83
N THR A 167 -6.07 -27.92 -0.48
CA THR A 167 -6.93 -27.10 -1.36
C THR A 167 -8.02 -27.91 -2.06
N ASP A 168 -8.13 -29.22 -1.82
CA ASP A 168 -9.29 -30.04 -2.22
C ASP A 168 -10.56 -29.49 -1.56
N ALA A 169 -11.58 -29.22 -2.38
CA ALA A 169 -12.85 -28.64 -1.92
C ALA A 169 -13.59 -29.49 -0.87
N ARG A 170 -13.27 -30.79 -0.77
CA ARG A 170 -13.86 -31.72 0.21
C ARG A 170 -13.17 -31.67 1.57
N ARG A 171 -12.07 -30.93 1.70
CA ARG A 171 -11.25 -30.85 2.91
C ARG A 171 -11.25 -29.44 3.48
N LEU A 172 -11.58 -29.33 4.77
CA LEU A 172 -11.54 -28.08 5.52
C LEU A 172 -10.39 -28.06 6.53
N ASP A 173 -9.70 -29.17 6.73
CA ASP A 173 -8.58 -29.28 7.65
C ASP A 173 -7.35 -28.49 7.17
N GLN A 174 -6.52 -28.12 8.14
CA GLN A 174 -5.27 -27.37 7.95
C GLN A 174 -4.07 -28.27 8.24
N PRO A 175 -2.89 -27.99 7.66
CA PRO A 175 -1.67 -28.71 7.96
C PRO A 175 -1.37 -28.74 9.46
N HIS A 176 -1.23 -29.95 10.02
CA HIS A 176 -0.86 -30.11 11.42
C HIS A 176 0.67 -29.96 11.60
N PRO A 177 1.16 -29.38 12.71
CA PRO A 177 2.61 -29.24 12.96
C PRO A 177 3.40 -30.56 12.96
N LYS A 178 2.74 -31.69 13.16
CA LYS A 178 3.34 -33.04 13.10
C LYS A 178 3.26 -33.70 11.73
N ASP A 179 2.70 -33.04 10.72
CA ASP A 179 2.69 -33.56 9.35
C ASP A 179 4.15 -33.72 8.84
N PRO A 180 4.53 -34.87 8.27
CA PRO A 180 5.90 -35.09 7.78
C PRO A 180 6.41 -34.02 6.80
N GLN A 181 5.52 -33.46 5.96
CA GLN A 181 5.88 -32.40 5.02
C GLN A 181 6.15 -31.09 5.76
N VAL A 182 5.38 -30.77 6.80
CA VAL A 182 5.61 -29.60 7.66
C VAL A 182 6.93 -29.73 8.42
N VAL A 183 7.22 -30.91 8.99
CA VAL A 183 8.48 -31.18 9.70
C VAL A 183 9.67 -31.05 8.76
N THR A 184 9.55 -31.54 7.53
CA THR A 184 10.58 -31.40 6.49
C THR A 184 10.84 -29.93 6.17
N LEU A 185 9.78 -29.13 5.94
CA LEU A 185 9.89 -27.69 5.68
C LEU A 185 10.50 -26.93 6.87
N ALA A 186 10.08 -27.27 8.10
CA ALA A 186 10.62 -26.71 9.33
C ALA A 186 12.13 -26.93 9.47
N SER A 187 12.60 -28.14 9.14
CA SER A 187 14.04 -28.46 9.10
C SER A 187 14.77 -27.68 8.01
N LEU A 188 14.19 -27.58 6.80
CA LEU A 188 14.79 -26.84 5.69
C LEU A 188 14.98 -25.35 6.02
N PHE A 189 13.97 -24.69 6.57
CA PHE A 189 14.01 -23.26 6.89
C PHE A 189 14.61 -22.93 8.26
N GLY A 190 14.92 -23.95 9.09
CA GLY A 190 15.42 -23.74 10.45
C GLY A 190 14.40 -23.00 11.33
N ARG A 191 13.12 -23.40 11.25
CA ARG A 191 12.00 -22.82 12.00
C ARG A 191 11.20 -23.91 12.69
N SER A 192 10.33 -23.53 13.63
CA SER A 192 9.49 -24.51 14.32
C SER A 192 8.41 -25.08 13.39
N PRO A 193 8.02 -26.36 13.52
CA PRO A 193 6.91 -26.91 12.76
C PRO A 193 5.59 -26.15 12.94
N ALA A 194 5.35 -25.59 14.14
CA ALA A 194 4.17 -24.76 14.41
C ALA A 194 4.18 -23.46 13.58
N THR A 195 5.31 -22.77 13.52
CA THR A 195 5.48 -21.55 12.71
C THR A 195 5.23 -21.83 11.23
N VAL A 196 5.82 -22.91 10.70
CA VAL A 196 5.63 -23.28 9.29
C VAL A 196 4.18 -23.67 9.01
N ALA A 197 3.56 -24.48 9.88
CA ALA A 197 2.15 -24.86 9.74
C ALA A 197 1.23 -23.63 9.68
N SER A 198 1.42 -22.64 10.56
CA SER A 198 0.60 -21.42 10.57
C SER A 198 0.70 -20.64 9.25
N LEU A 199 1.91 -20.45 8.72
CA LEU A 199 2.11 -19.71 7.47
C LEU A 199 1.55 -20.46 6.25
N VAL A 200 1.79 -21.77 6.19
CA VAL A 200 1.27 -22.60 5.09
C VAL A 200 -0.25 -22.69 5.14
N SER A 201 -0.86 -22.73 6.33
CA SER A 201 -2.33 -22.70 6.51
C SER A 201 -2.95 -21.41 5.99
N GLU A 202 -2.30 -20.27 6.23
CA GLU A 202 -2.75 -18.97 5.71
C GLU A 202 -2.67 -18.94 4.17
N GLU A 203 -1.58 -19.42 3.58
CA GLU A 203 -1.43 -19.48 2.12
C GLU A 203 -2.41 -20.48 1.47
N ILE A 204 -2.69 -21.62 2.10
CA ILE A 204 -3.75 -22.54 1.66
C ILE A 204 -5.10 -21.82 1.67
N SER A 205 -5.39 -21.05 2.71
CA SER A 205 -6.65 -20.30 2.83
C SER A 205 -6.78 -19.25 1.72
N ALA A 206 -5.69 -18.52 1.41
CA ALA A 206 -5.64 -17.59 0.28
C ALA A 206 -5.83 -18.31 -1.07
N LEU A 207 -5.17 -19.45 -1.28
CA LEU A 207 -5.29 -20.25 -2.49
C LEU A 207 -6.69 -20.83 -2.70
N ARG A 208 -7.40 -21.23 -1.62
CA ARG A 208 -8.81 -21.65 -1.69
C ARG A 208 -9.70 -20.52 -2.22
N ILE A 209 -9.45 -19.28 -1.84
CA ILE A 209 -10.19 -18.11 -2.35
C ILE A 209 -9.94 -17.92 -3.85
N LEU A 210 -8.67 -18.00 -4.29
CA LEU A 210 -8.31 -17.88 -5.71
C LEU A 210 -8.93 -19.03 -6.54
N ARG A 211 -8.84 -20.27 -6.07
CA ARG A 211 -9.44 -21.43 -6.76
C ARG A 211 -10.97 -21.35 -6.83
N ARG A 212 -11.63 -20.84 -5.79
CA ARG A 212 -13.08 -20.59 -5.82
C ARG A 212 -13.45 -19.53 -6.87
N ARG A 213 -12.66 -18.46 -6.99
CA ARG A 213 -12.87 -17.42 -8.00
C ARG A 213 -12.64 -17.96 -9.41
N LYS A 214 -11.60 -18.79 -9.60
CA LYS A 214 -11.36 -19.52 -10.85
C LYS A 214 -12.55 -20.39 -11.22
N ALA A 215 -13.09 -21.18 -10.29
CA ALA A 215 -14.26 -22.02 -10.54
C ALA A 215 -15.50 -21.21 -10.92
N ALA A 216 -15.72 -20.04 -10.30
CA ALA A 216 -16.81 -19.15 -10.68
C ALA A 216 -16.65 -18.56 -12.10
N LEU A 217 -15.42 -18.19 -12.47
CA LEU A 217 -15.11 -17.73 -13.83
C LEU A 217 -15.24 -18.84 -14.86
N GLN A 218 -14.83 -20.07 -14.53
CA GLN A 218 -15.04 -21.23 -15.40
C GLN A 218 -16.54 -21.44 -15.67
N ALA A 219 -17.37 -21.43 -14.63
CA ALA A 219 -18.82 -21.55 -14.79
C ALA A 219 -19.42 -20.42 -15.64
N ALA A 220 -18.93 -19.18 -15.51
CA ALA A 220 -19.35 -18.07 -16.35
C ALA A 220 -18.87 -18.24 -17.80
N ALA A 221 -17.66 -18.72 -18.03
CA ALA A 221 -17.14 -19.00 -19.37
C ALA A 221 -17.97 -20.09 -20.08
N ASP A 222 -18.40 -21.11 -19.35
CA ASP A 222 -19.15 -22.24 -19.90
C ASP A 222 -20.65 -21.94 -20.08
N PHE A 223 -21.24 -21.14 -19.19
CA PHE A 223 -22.71 -21.03 -19.06
C PHE A 223 -23.27 -19.60 -19.02
N ALA A 224 -22.47 -18.53 -19.20
CA ALA A 224 -23.02 -17.18 -19.22
C ALA A 224 -23.99 -16.98 -20.41
N ALA A 225 -24.94 -16.07 -20.23
CA ALA A 225 -26.07 -15.88 -21.14
C ALA A 225 -25.66 -15.20 -22.46
N THR A 226 -24.56 -14.47 -22.46
CA THR A 226 -24.06 -13.74 -23.63
C THR A 226 -22.64 -14.14 -23.98
N THR A 227 -22.30 -14.07 -25.27
CA THR A 227 -20.95 -14.34 -25.77
C THR A 227 -19.92 -13.34 -25.25
N ALA A 228 -20.33 -12.11 -24.96
CA ALA A 228 -19.48 -11.08 -24.37
C ALA A 228 -19.09 -11.44 -22.92
N GLU A 229 -20.04 -11.88 -22.10
CA GLU A 229 -19.77 -12.33 -20.71
C GLU A 229 -18.90 -13.59 -20.70
N GLN A 230 -19.11 -14.53 -21.62
CA GLN A 230 -18.25 -15.71 -21.77
C GLN A 230 -16.82 -15.32 -22.13
N ALA A 231 -16.63 -14.38 -23.05
CA ALA A 231 -15.31 -13.88 -23.44
C ALA A 231 -14.60 -13.14 -22.30
N GLU A 232 -15.31 -12.30 -21.55
CA GLU A 232 -14.77 -11.64 -20.34
C GLU A 232 -14.36 -12.68 -19.28
N ALA A 233 -15.17 -13.71 -19.07
CA ALA A 233 -14.89 -14.78 -18.13
C ALA A 233 -13.64 -15.60 -18.52
N LEU A 234 -13.43 -15.87 -19.82
CA LEU A 234 -12.21 -16.53 -20.33
C LEU A 234 -10.95 -15.71 -20.05
N GLN A 235 -10.97 -14.41 -20.33
CA GLN A 235 -9.83 -13.52 -19.99
C GLN A 235 -9.58 -13.46 -18.48
N GLY A 236 -10.67 -13.43 -17.70
CA GLY A 236 -10.61 -13.51 -16.24
C GLY A 236 -9.96 -14.81 -15.76
N LEU A 237 -10.26 -15.94 -16.42
CA LEU A 237 -9.73 -17.26 -16.08
C LEU A 237 -8.22 -17.33 -16.27
N GLU A 238 -7.69 -16.90 -17.42
CA GLU A 238 -6.24 -16.82 -17.69
C GLU A 238 -5.53 -15.99 -16.61
N SER A 239 -6.10 -14.85 -16.26
CA SER A 239 -5.57 -13.96 -15.22
C SER A 239 -5.57 -14.62 -13.83
N GLN A 240 -6.61 -15.40 -13.51
CA GLN A 240 -6.67 -16.14 -12.24
C GLN A 240 -5.70 -17.32 -12.20
N GLU A 241 -5.52 -18.04 -13.30
CA GLU A 241 -4.55 -19.13 -13.41
C GLU A 241 -3.13 -18.62 -13.19
N ALA A 242 -2.75 -17.55 -13.91
CA ALA A 242 -1.47 -16.90 -13.73
C ALA A 242 -1.24 -16.42 -12.27
N ALA A 243 -2.29 -15.95 -11.60
CA ALA A 243 -2.21 -15.54 -10.20
C ALA A 243 -1.98 -16.73 -9.25
N ILE A 244 -2.66 -17.87 -9.47
CA ILE A 244 -2.46 -19.10 -8.70
C ILE A 244 -1.05 -19.65 -8.92
N ASP A 245 -0.60 -19.75 -10.16
CA ASP A 245 0.72 -20.27 -10.50
C ASP A 245 1.83 -19.39 -9.93
N LYS A 246 1.66 -18.06 -9.98
CA LYS A 246 2.58 -17.12 -9.34
C LYS A 246 2.60 -17.29 -7.82
N ALA A 247 1.44 -17.45 -7.18
CA ALA A 247 1.36 -17.64 -5.73
C ALA A 247 2.11 -18.91 -5.29
N ILE A 248 1.90 -20.03 -5.98
CA ILE A 248 2.54 -21.33 -5.68
C ILE A 248 4.04 -21.27 -5.98
N SER A 249 4.43 -20.86 -7.19
CA SER A 249 5.84 -20.88 -7.62
C SER A 249 6.74 -19.94 -6.81
N THR A 250 6.20 -18.84 -6.29
CA THR A 250 6.97 -17.87 -5.49
C THR A 250 6.98 -18.18 -4.00
N LEU A 251 6.11 -19.08 -3.51
CA LEU A 251 5.94 -19.37 -2.09
C LEU A 251 7.24 -19.81 -1.37
N PRO A 252 8.07 -20.73 -1.91
CA PRO A 252 9.30 -21.13 -1.23
C PRO A 252 10.22 -19.93 -0.96
N ARG A 253 10.36 -19.04 -1.95
CA ARG A 253 11.20 -17.83 -1.83
C ARG A 253 10.58 -16.83 -0.88
N ARG A 254 9.26 -16.61 -0.93
CA ARG A 254 8.55 -15.69 -0.02
C ARG A 254 8.74 -16.13 1.44
N LEU A 255 8.61 -17.43 1.74
CA LEU A 255 8.84 -17.99 3.08
C LEU A 255 10.28 -17.79 3.55
N ASP A 256 11.24 -18.12 2.69
CA ASP A 256 12.67 -17.97 2.98
C ASP A 256 13.07 -16.52 3.30
N THR A 257 12.60 -15.56 2.49
CA THR A 257 12.80 -14.13 2.74
C THR A 257 12.09 -13.69 4.01
N PHE A 258 10.82 -14.06 4.19
CA PHE A 258 10.07 -13.68 5.37
C PHE A 258 10.75 -14.14 6.64
N PHE A 259 11.24 -15.38 6.70
CA PHE A 259 11.94 -15.88 7.89
C PHE A 259 13.21 -15.11 8.23
N ARG A 260 13.83 -14.40 7.28
CA ARG A 260 14.96 -13.52 7.54
C ARG A 260 14.56 -12.12 8.02
N CYS A 261 13.41 -11.62 7.60
CA CYS A 261 12.89 -10.30 7.98
C CYS A 261 11.66 -10.35 8.92
N THR A 262 11.38 -11.50 9.55
CA THR A 262 10.20 -11.63 10.43
C THR A 262 10.37 -10.75 11.65
N LEU A 263 9.47 -9.78 11.82
CA LEU A 263 9.41 -8.92 13.00
C LEU A 263 8.70 -9.61 14.18
N PRO A 264 9.07 -9.28 15.42
CA PRO A 264 8.27 -9.62 16.60
C PRO A 264 6.86 -9.01 16.53
N ALA A 265 5.94 -9.52 17.36
CA ALA A 265 4.55 -9.11 17.37
C ALA A 265 4.39 -7.59 17.52
N GLU A 266 5.04 -6.99 18.52
CA GLU A 266 4.96 -5.55 18.80
C GLU A 266 5.47 -4.69 17.64
N HIS A 267 6.64 -5.03 17.08
CA HIS A 267 7.20 -4.35 15.91
C HIS A 267 6.33 -4.47 14.66
N SER A 268 5.75 -5.66 14.43
CA SER A 268 4.84 -5.88 13.30
C SER A 268 3.56 -5.05 13.41
N VAL A 269 3.04 -4.88 14.63
CA VAL A 269 1.87 -4.03 14.92
C VAL A 269 2.22 -2.56 14.71
N ALA A 270 3.37 -2.11 15.23
CA ALA A 270 3.84 -0.75 15.06
C ALA A 270 4.02 -0.38 13.58
N LEU A 271 4.65 -1.28 12.81
CA LEU A 271 4.83 -1.10 11.36
C LEU A 271 3.48 -1.10 10.62
N ALA A 272 2.52 -1.94 11.03
CA ALA A 272 1.19 -1.96 10.44
C ALA A 272 0.38 -0.70 10.77
N HIS A 273 0.52 -0.14 11.97
CA HIS A 273 -0.09 1.15 12.34
C HIS A 273 0.53 2.30 11.55
N LEU A 274 1.85 2.32 11.41
CA LEU A 274 2.55 3.27 10.54
C LEU A 274 2.07 3.14 9.08
N ALA A 275 1.90 1.92 8.55
CA ALA A 275 1.36 1.70 7.20
C ALA A 275 -0.08 2.22 7.07
N ALA A 276 -0.94 1.95 8.05
CA ALA A 276 -2.34 2.35 8.03
C ALA A 276 -2.53 3.88 8.13
N VAL A 277 -1.66 4.58 8.84
CA VAL A 277 -1.80 6.02 9.11
C VAL A 277 -0.88 6.87 8.23
N ALA A 278 0.41 6.57 8.18
CA ALA A 278 1.41 7.34 7.41
C ALA A 278 1.40 6.99 5.91
N GLY A 279 1.15 5.74 5.51
CA GLY A 279 0.97 5.38 4.10
C GLY A 279 -0.25 6.05 3.44
N THR A 280 -1.20 6.50 4.27
CA THR A 280 -2.47 7.10 3.83
C THR A 280 -2.47 8.64 3.92
N LEU A 281 -1.66 9.22 4.83
CA LEU A 281 -1.59 10.67 5.09
C LEU A 281 -0.25 11.32 4.70
N GLY A 282 0.83 10.55 4.58
CA GLY A 282 2.19 11.07 4.34
C GLY A 282 2.76 11.87 5.51
N VAL A 283 2.17 11.79 6.70
CA VAL A 283 2.54 12.59 7.87
C VAL A 283 3.31 11.71 8.87
N PRO A 284 4.53 12.13 9.28
CA PRO A 284 5.26 11.49 10.38
C PRO A 284 4.49 11.57 11.71
N LEU A 285 4.50 10.49 12.49
CA LEU A 285 3.73 10.36 13.73
C LEU A 285 4.66 10.22 14.94
N THR A 286 4.24 10.75 16.08
CA THR A 286 4.98 10.56 17.34
C THR A 286 4.73 9.19 17.96
N ALA A 287 5.63 8.74 18.83
CA ALA A 287 5.47 7.49 19.60
C ALA A 287 4.15 7.48 20.38
N THR A 288 3.79 8.63 20.95
CA THR A 288 2.53 8.84 21.68
C THR A 288 1.30 8.68 20.78
N GLN A 289 1.34 9.21 19.55
CA GLN A 289 0.25 9.03 18.56
C GLN A 289 0.10 7.58 18.10
N LEU A 290 1.21 6.86 17.98
CA LEU A 290 1.23 5.43 17.65
C LEU A 290 0.92 4.53 18.84
N THR A 291 0.88 5.09 20.06
CA THR A 291 0.78 4.33 21.32
C THR A 291 1.78 3.17 21.40
N THR A 292 2.94 3.37 20.79
CA THR A 292 4.04 2.40 20.71
C THR A 292 5.25 3.07 21.35
N PRO A 293 5.95 2.41 22.29
CA PRO A 293 7.16 2.98 22.89
C PRO A 293 8.20 3.36 21.84
N ALA A 294 8.88 4.49 22.04
CA ALA A 294 9.94 4.95 21.14
C ALA A 294 11.08 3.92 21.07
N GLU A 295 11.36 3.18 22.14
CA GLU A 295 12.36 2.10 22.12
C GLU A 295 11.99 0.98 21.13
N THR A 296 10.70 0.64 21.03
CA THR A 296 10.21 -0.36 20.08
C THR A 296 10.32 0.16 18.65
N LEU A 297 9.96 1.43 18.42
CA LEU A 297 10.07 2.06 17.09
C LEU A 297 11.53 2.17 16.63
N ASN A 298 12.42 2.59 17.52
CA ASN A 298 13.86 2.76 17.24
C ASN A 298 14.61 1.43 17.02
N THR A 299 13.96 0.29 17.29
CA THR A 299 14.54 -1.04 17.00
C THR A 299 13.97 -1.69 15.72
N ILE A 300 12.95 -1.09 15.09
CA ILE A 300 12.50 -1.52 13.76
C ILE A 300 13.66 -1.32 12.77
N PRO A 301 13.93 -2.29 11.86
CA PRO A 301 14.98 -2.14 10.86
C PRO A 301 14.90 -0.81 10.12
N ALA A 302 16.01 -0.07 10.08
CA ALA A 302 16.04 1.33 9.60
C ALA A 302 15.58 1.51 8.14
N HIS A 303 15.64 0.47 7.31
CA HIS A 303 15.12 0.54 5.95
C HIS A 303 13.59 0.48 5.88
N LEU A 304 12.88 0.07 6.94
CA LEU A 304 11.42 -0.07 6.96
C LEU A 304 10.70 1.19 7.49
N ILE A 305 11.43 2.10 8.15
CA ILE A 305 10.88 3.32 8.76
C ILE A 305 11.79 4.51 8.51
N GLU A 306 11.22 5.70 8.52
CA GLU A 306 11.96 6.97 8.48
C GLU A 306 11.80 7.67 9.82
N ILE A 307 12.91 8.12 10.40
CA ILE A 307 12.95 8.82 11.69
C ILE A 307 13.29 10.29 11.44
N PHE A 308 12.42 11.17 11.91
CA PHE A 308 12.56 12.62 11.80
C PHE A 308 12.99 13.18 13.15
N ALA A 309 13.99 14.07 13.12
CA ALA A 309 14.53 14.71 14.31
C ALA A 309 13.46 15.49 15.08
N ARG A 310 13.68 15.63 16.39
CA ARG A 310 12.78 16.34 17.30
C ARG A 310 12.62 17.80 16.86
N GLU A 311 11.38 18.22 16.60
CA GLU A 311 11.07 19.63 16.40
C GLU A 311 10.98 20.35 17.75
N ALA A 312 11.42 21.60 17.80
CA ALA A 312 11.45 22.41 19.02
C ALA A 312 10.07 22.60 19.70
N THR A 313 8.98 22.33 18.98
CA THR A 313 7.59 22.53 19.41
C THR A 313 6.94 21.30 20.05
N ASP A 314 7.33 20.08 19.65
CA ASP A 314 6.69 18.82 20.10
C ASP A 314 7.57 17.97 21.03
N GLY A 315 8.89 18.14 21.02
CA GLY A 315 9.82 17.43 21.93
C GLY A 315 10.01 15.92 21.67
N GLU A 316 9.17 15.29 20.85
CA GLU A 316 9.25 13.86 20.48
C GLU A 316 9.83 13.64 19.07
N GLU A 317 10.46 12.48 18.87
CA GLU A 317 10.83 11.96 17.54
C GLU A 317 9.56 11.61 16.75
N LYS A 318 9.58 11.86 15.44
CA LYS A 318 8.48 11.50 14.54
C LYS A 318 8.92 10.37 13.62
N TYR A 319 7.99 9.48 13.30
CA TYR A 319 8.21 8.24 12.58
C TYR A 319 7.28 8.16 11.38
N ALA A 320 7.80 7.81 10.21
CA ALA A 320 7.01 7.44 9.04
C ALA A 320 7.38 6.03 8.57
N ILE A 321 6.49 5.39 7.83
CA ILE A 321 6.84 4.14 7.14
C ILE A 321 7.60 4.48 5.86
N SER A 322 8.69 3.76 5.58
CA SER A 322 9.42 3.90 4.32
C SER A 322 8.67 3.16 3.19
N GLU A 323 9.08 3.37 1.94
CA GLU A 323 8.55 2.57 0.83
C GLU A 323 8.81 1.06 0.98
N ASP A 324 10.00 0.68 1.50
CA ASP A 324 10.32 -0.72 1.79
C ASP A 324 9.43 -1.28 2.92
N GLY A 325 9.12 -0.46 3.93
CA GLY A 325 8.16 -0.77 4.97
C GLY A 325 6.76 -1.06 4.41
N ILE A 326 6.29 -0.24 3.48
CA ILE A 326 5.00 -0.42 2.79
C ILE A 326 5.01 -1.74 2.01
N ARG A 327 6.03 -1.98 1.18
CA ARG A 327 6.17 -3.22 0.40
C ARG A 327 6.19 -4.46 1.31
N HIS A 328 6.91 -4.38 2.43
CA HIS A 328 6.98 -5.46 3.42
C HIS A 328 5.60 -5.74 4.04
N GLN A 329 4.87 -4.69 4.41
CA GLN A 329 3.52 -4.80 4.97
C GLN A 329 2.52 -5.39 3.96
N GLU A 330 2.48 -4.89 2.73
CA GLU A 330 1.61 -5.41 1.67
C GLU A 330 1.86 -6.90 1.41
N GLN A 331 3.12 -7.32 1.49
CA GLN A 331 3.51 -8.69 1.19
C GLN A 331 3.27 -9.68 2.34
N TYR A 332 3.36 -9.23 3.60
CA TYR A 332 3.47 -10.14 4.76
C TYR A 332 2.45 -9.91 5.88
N GLN A 333 1.53 -8.95 5.75
CA GLN A 333 0.53 -8.67 6.78
C GLN A 333 -0.29 -9.91 7.18
N SER A 334 -0.79 -10.69 6.21
CA SER A 334 -1.55 -11.92 6.49
C SER A 334 -0.72 -12.97 7.24
N TRP A 335 0.59 -13.01 7.01
CA TRP A 335 1.51 -13.94 7.67
C TRP A 335 1.77 -13.52 9.11
N TYR A 336 1.88 -12.22 9.39
CA TYR A 336 1.89 -11.73 10.77
C TYR A 336 0.57 -12.02 11.49
N ASP A 337 -0.57 -11.85 10.81
CA ASP A 337 -1.88 -12.19 11.36
C ASP A 337 -2.02 -13.69 11.70
N ALA A 338 -1.31 -14.57 10.98
CA ALA A 338 -1.28 -16.01 11.22
C ALA A 338 -0.30 -16.40 12.35
N LEU A 339 0.83 -15.70 12.47
CA LEU A 339 1.81 -15.94 13.54
C LEU A 339 1.38 -15.34 14.88
N TYR A 340 0.73 -14.18 14.85
CA TYR A 340 0.34 -13.40 16.02
C TYR A 340 -1.17 -13.14 16.02
N PRO A 341 -2.03 -14.16 16.07
CA PRO A 341 -3.49 -13.96 15.98
C PRO A 341 -4.05 -13.06 17.09
N HIS A 342 -3.36 -12.98 18.23
CA HIS A 342 -3.69 -12.10 19.36
C HIS A 342 -3.46 -10.61 19.06
N THR A 343 -2.70 -10.25 18.02
CA THR A 343 -2.49 -8.84 17.62
C THR A 343 -3.64 -8.30 16.76
N ARG A 344 -4.45 -9.19 16.14
CA ARG A 344 -5.57 -8.81 15.26
C ARG A 344 -6.55 -7.79 15.88
N PRO A 345 -6.94 -7.89 17.17
CA PRO A 345 -7.77 -6.86 17.81
C PRO A 345 -7.10 -5.49 17.83
N TYR A 346 -5.79 -5.41 18.10
CA TYR A 346 -5.05 -4.13 18.13
C TYR A 346 -4.94 -3.49 16.74
N LEU A 347 -4.91 -4.31 15.69
CA LEU A 347 -5.01 -3.86 14.31
C LEU A 347 -6.44 -3.47 13.91
N ARG A 348 -7.47 -4.12 14.49
CA ARG A 348 -8.89 -3.81 14.26
C ARG A 348 -9.43 -2.64 15.09
N ILE A 349 -8.86 -2.39 16.27
CA ILE A 349 -9.29 -1.35 17.23
C ILE A 349 -8.65 0.01 16.88
N ARG A 350 -7.58 0.04 16.06
CA ARG A 350 -6.92 1.28 15.63
C ARG A 350 -6.55 1.34 14.14
N GLY A 351 -7.02 0.41 13.32
CA GLY A 351 -6.79 0.37 11.88
C GLY A 351 -8.10 0.36 11.09
N VAL A 352 -8.19 1.27 10.12
CA VAL A 352 -9.11 1.12 8.98
C VAL A 352 -8.84 -0.27 8.35
N PRO A 353 -9.85 -1.09 8.04
CA PRO A 353 -9.65 -2.46 7.56
C PRO A 353 -8.80 -2.52 6.29
N ALA A 354 -8.19 -3.67 6.03
CA ALA A 354 -7.27 -4.01 4.93
C ALA A 354 -7.69 -3.62 3.48
N ASN A 355 -8.90 -3.10 3.29
CA ASN A 355 -9.38 -2.58 2.00
C ASN A 355 -9.54 -1.04 2.00
N GLY A 356 -9.10 -0.37 3.07
CA GLY A 356 -9.31 1.05 3.32
C GLY A 356 -10.78 1.47 3.55
N HIS A 357 -11.72 0.53 3.70
CA HIS A 357 -13.16 0.77 3.87
C HIS A 357 -13.69 0.27 5.22
N LEU A 358 -14.73 0.91 5.74
CA LEU A 358 -15.41 0.53 6.98
C LEU A 358 -15.96 -0.91 6.90
N PRO A 359 -15.84 -1.71 7.99
CA PRO A 359 -16.54 -2.98 8.08
C PRO A 359 -18.05 -2.78 8.02
N LEU A 360 -18.78 -3.76 7.49
CA LEU A 360 -20.25 -3.73 7.44
C LEU A 360 -20.91 -3.47 8.80
N ALA A 361 -20.34 -4.01 9.89
CA ALA A 361 -20.84 -3.78 11.25
C ALA A 361 -20.69 -2.31 11.70
N GLU A 362 -19.60 -1.66 11.31
CA GLU A 362 -19.34 -0.25 11.62
C GLU A 362 -20.23 0.67 10.80
N VAL A 363 -20.42 0.35 9.51
CA VAL A 363 -21.42 1.02 8.68
C VAL A 363 -22.79 0.91 9.35
N ARG A 364 -23.19 -0.29 9.76
CA ARG A 364 -24.48 -0.51 10.43
C ARG A 364 -24.62 0.32 11.72
N ARG A 365 -23.59 0.35 12.57
CA ARG A 365 -23.58 1.16 13.80
C ARG A 365 -23.81 2.63 13.49
N ARG A 366 -23.08 3.19 12.53
CA ARG A 366 -23.23 4.61 12.12
C ARG A 366 -24.62 4.89 11.58
N PHE A 367 -25.17 4.00 10.76
CA PHE A 367 -26.53 4.15 10.26
C PHE A 367 -27.60 3.97 11.35
N SER A 368 -27.26 3.36 12.49
CA SER A 368 -28.16 3.26 13.64
C SER A 368 -28.24 4.54 14.48
N GLU A 369 -27.24 5.41 14.37
CA GLU A 369 -27.11 6.66 15.12
C GLU A 369 -27.65 7.89 14.35
N VAL A 370 -28.04 7.71 13.08
CA VAL A 370 -28.51 8.76 12.19
C VAL A 370 -30.00 8.60 11.85
N ASP A 371 -30.69 9.72 11.78
CA ASP A 371 -32.10 9.80 11.37
C ASP A 371 -32.27 10.57 10.06
N THR A 372 -31.21 11.24 9.60
CA THR A 372 -31.22 12.04 8.37
C THR A 372 -30.07 11.62 7.46
N ILE A 373 -30.39 11.34 6.19
CA ILE A 373 -29.44 10.87 5.19
C ILE A 373 -29.48 11.78 3.98
N LEU A 374 -28.34 12.33 3.64
CA LEU A 374 -28.14 13.14 2.45
C LEU A 374 -27.36 12.34 1.42
N LEU A 375 -27.76 12.39 0.16
CA LEU A 375 -27.19 11.63 -0.94
C LEU A 375 -26.61 12.59 -1.97
N SER A 376 -25.34 12.43 -2.38
CA SER A 376 -24.88 13.08 -3.61
C SER A 376 -25.56 12.46 -4.84
N PHE A 377 -25.61 13.20 -5.95
CA PHE A 377 -26.26 12.73 -7.18
C PHE A 377 -25.26 12.10 -8.15
N ASP A 378 -24.52 12.92 -8.90
CA ASP A 378 -23.50 12.46 -9.84
C ASP A 378 -22.36 11.79 -9.06
N GLY A 379 -22.10 10.54 -9.43
CA GLY A 379 -21.09 9.67 -8.85
C GLY A 379 -21.54 8.76 -7.71
N LEU A 380 -22.71 8.99 -7.11
CA LEU A 380 -23.30 8.10 -6.13
C LEU A 380 -24.55 7.38 -6.66
N LEU A 381 -25.51 8.13 -7.21
CA LEU A 381 -26.76 7.56 -7.73
C LEU A 381 -26.63 7.16 -9.21
N CYS A 382 -25.93 7.96 -10.00
CA CYS A 382 -25.66 7.70 -11.41
C CYS A 382 -24.33 8.32 -11.84
N ARG A 383 -23.92 8.11 -13.09
CA ARG A 383 -22.93 8.95 -13.77
C ARG A 383 -23.67 9.78 -14.81
N LEU A 384 -23.72 11.09 -14.62
CA LEU A 384 -24.51 11.93 -15.53
C LEU A 384 -23.87 12.04 -16.92
N TRP A 385 -22.55 12.10 -16.98
CA TRP A 385 -21.78 12.09 -18.23
C TRP A 385 -20.61 11.09 -18.18
N PRO A 386 -20.87 9.78 -18.34
CA PRO A 386 -19.85 8.74 -18.16
C PRO A 386 -18.74 8.79 -19.23
N THR A 387 -19.07 9.13 -20.48
CA THR A 387 -18.11 9.16 -21.61
C THR A 387 -18.03 10.52 -22.30
N ASN A 388 -19.03 11.39 -22.13
CA ASN A 388 -19.21 12.58 -22.97
C ASN A 388 -18.96 13.91 -22.24
N ARG A 389 -18.40 13.90 -21.01
CA ARG A 389 -18.13 15.12 -20.23
C ARG A 389 -17.27 16.14 -20.98
N HIS A 390 -16.32 15.68 -21.80
CA HIS A 390 -15.47 16.55 -22.62
C HIS A 390 -16.25 17.25 -23.74
N VAL A 391 -17.23 16.58 -24.36
CA VAL A 391 -18.09 17.15 -25.39
C VAL A 391 -18.96 18.25 -24.79
N VAL A 392 -19.59 17.97 -23.65
CA VAL A 392 -20.39 18.93 -22.89
C VAL A 392 -19.55 20.15 -22.48
N SER A 393 -18.34 19.91 -21.98
CA SER A 393 -17.42 20.99 -21.62
C SER A 393 -17.02 21.83 -22.84
N HIS A 394 -16.82 21.23 -24.01
CA HIS A 394 -16.52 21.95 -25.24
C HIS A 394 -17.71 22.83 -25.70
N GLU A 395 -18.92 22.29 -25.68
CA GLU A 395 -20.13 23.04 -26.02
C GLU A 395 -20.36 24.23 -25.06
N LEU A 396 -20.16 24.02 -23.76
CA LEU A 396 -20.25 25.10 -22.76
C LEU A 396 -19.16 26.16 -22.94
N LYS A 397 -17.96 25.81 -23.43
CA LYS A 397 -16.94 26.82 -23.80
C LYS A 397 -17.42 27.70 -24.94
N ASN A 398 -18.04 27.12 -25.97
CA ASN A 398 -18.60 27.88 -27.08
C ASN A 398 -19.71 28.81 -26.58
N VAL A 399 -20.59 28.32 -25.71
CA VAL A 399 -21.61 29.16 -25.06
C VAL A 399 -20.98 30.31 -24.27
N ALA A 400 -19.92 30.06 -23.49
CA ALA A 400 -19.24 31.11 -22.75
C ALA A 400 -18.58 32.15 -23.67
N HIS A 401 -17.99 31.69 -24.79
CA HIS A 401 -17.43 32.54 -25.83
C HIS A 401 -18.50 33.42 -26.48
N ASP A 402 -19.63 32.85 -26.86
CA ASP A 402 -20.76 33.57 -27.48
C ASP A 402 -21.41 34.56 -26.51
N LEU A 403 -21.40 34.25 -25.22
CA LEU A 403 -21.82 35.17 -24.16
C LEU A 403 -20.75 36.21 -23.82
N ASN A 404 -19.58 36.17 -24.44
CA ASN A 404 -18.42 37.01 -24.15
C ASN A 404 -18.10 37.02 -22.64
N VAL A 405 -17.88 35.83 -22.07
CA VAL A 405 -17.46 35.64 -20.67
C VAL A 405 -16.16 34.84 -20.63
N PRO A 406 -15.09 35.38 -20.05
CA PRO A 406 -13.85 34.62 -19.91
C PRO A 406 -14.00 33.53 -18.84
N LEU A 407 -13.59 32.31 -19.20
CA LEU A 407 -13.50 31.16 -18.31
C LEU A 407 -12.06 30.98 -17.82
N ASP A 408 -11.89 30.70 -16.53
CA ASP A 408 -10.58 30.40 -15.97
C ASP A 408 -10.01 29.11 -16.57
N SER A 409 -8.72 29.10 -16.91
CA SER A 409 -8.05 27.97 -17.58
C SER A 409 -8.22 26.63 -16.83
N GLN A 410 -8.25 26.67 -15.50
CA GLN A 410 -8.42 25.50 -14.64
C GLN A 410 -9.87 25.01 -14.51
N ALA A 411 -10.87 25.81 -14.91
CA ALA A 411 -12.29 25.48 -14.81
C ALA A 411 -12.87 24.87 -16.11
N GLN A 412 -12.07 24.82 -17.16
CA GLN A 412 -12.50 24.53 -18.52
C GLN A 412 -12.86 23.06 -18.82
N SER A 413 -12.74 22.17 -17.84
CA SER A 413 -13.06 20.74 -17.97
C SER A 413 -14.19 20.28 -17.05
N ASP A 414 -14.76 21.18 -16.25
CA ASP A 414 -15.84 20.90 -15.31
C ASP A 414 -16.97 21.95 -15.48
N PRO A 415 -18.16 21.53 -15.98
CA PRO A 415 -19.32 22.41 -16.14
C PRO A 415 -19.69 23.24 -14.90
N VAL A 416 -19.55 22.66 -13.69
CA VAL A 416 -19.85 23.36 -12.43
C VAL A 416 -18.75 24.37 -12.08
N ALA A 417 -17.49 24.06 -12.40
CA ALA A 417 -16.39 25.03 -12.26
C ALA A 417 -16.53 26.20 -13.26
N MET A 418 -17.02 25.95 -14.48
CA MET A 418 -17.30 27.01 -15.46
C MET A 418 -18.34 28.00 -14.94
N LEU A 419 -19.42 27.52 -14.31
CA LEU A 419 -20.41 28.38 -13.65
C LEU A 419 -19.78 29.31 -12.61
N ARG A 420 -18.83 28.81 -11.80
CA ARG A 420 -18.12 29.64 -10.81
C ARG A 420 -17.28 30.73 -11.44
N SER A 421 -16.63 30.43 -12.57
CA SER A 421 -15.88 31.42 -13.34
C SER A 421 -16.79 32.54 -13.87
N ILE A 422 -17.99 32.19 -14.33
CA ILE A 422 -18.96 33.15 -14.86
C ILE A 422 -19.48 34.11 -13.77
N VAL A 423 -19.61 33.65 -12.52
CA VAL A 423 -19.97 34.56 -11.41
C VAL A 423 -18.94 35.67 -11.21
N ARG A 424 -17.65 35.37 -11.42
CA ARG A 424 -16.58 36.37 -11.26
C ARG A 424 -16.52 37.35 -12.42
N ASN A 425 -16.83 36.88 -13.63
CA ASN A 425 -16.45 37.56 -14.87
C ASN A 425 -17.64 37.99 -15.75
N GLY A 426 -18.88 37.63 -15.38
CA GLY A 426 -20.09 37.82 -16.19
C GLY A 426 -21.18 38.61 -15.47
N SER A 427 -22.16 39.11 -16.23
CA SER A 427 -23.37 39.73 -15.65
C SER A 427 -24.37 38.68 -15.18
N SER A 428 -25.27 39.04 -14.27
CA SER A 428 -26.32 38.13 -13.78
C SER A 428 -27.21 37.59 -14.91
N ALA A 429 -27.41 38.34 -16.00
CA ALA A 429 -28.16 37.88 -17.15
C ALA A 429 -27.41 36.78 -17.94
N LYS A 430 -26.09 36.93 -18.12
CA LYS A 430 -25.25 35.93 -18.77
C LYS A 430 -25.14 34.66 -17.93
N LEU A 431 -25.02 34.81 -16.61
CA LEU A 431 -25.03 33.69 -15.69
C LEU A 431 -26.33 32.87 -15.78
N ARG A 432 -27.49 33.54 -15.75
CA ARG A 432 -28.79 32.86 -15.91
C ARG A 432 -28.91 32.10 -17.22
N ARG A 433 -28.43 32.70 -18.33
CA ARG A 433 -28.47 32.08 -19.65
C ARG A 433 -27.56 30.85 -19.72
N PHE A 434 -26.36 30.93 -19.18
CA PHE A 434 -25.44 29.80 -19.11
C PHE A 434 -26.00 28.68 -18.22
N ASP A 435 -26.51 29.02 -17.04
CA ASP A 435 -27.13 28.07 -16.11
C ASP A 435 -28.35 27.38 -16.73
N SER A 436 -29.18 28.10 -17.48
CA SER A 436 -30.34 27.52 -18.17
C SER A 436 -29.92 26.49 -19.23
N LEU A 437 -28.87 26.78 -20.00
CA LEU A 437 -28.34 25.84 -21.00
C LEU A 437 -27.73 24.61 -20.34
N LEU A 438 -26.94 24.79 -19.29
CA LEU A 438 -26.38 23.68 -18.52
C LEU A 438 -27.50 22.80 -17.93
N THR A 439 -28.56 23.41 -17.39
CA THR A 439 -29.74 22.70 -16.91
C THR A 439 -30.39 21.86 -18.01
N SER A 440 -30.58 22.38 -19.22
CA SER A 440 -31.13 21.60 -20.34
C SER A 440 -30.24 20.39 -20.72
N MET A 441 -28.92 20.57 -20.70
CA MET A 441 -27.97 19.47 -20.95
C MET A 441 -28.00 18.42 -19.84
N GLU A 442 -28.09 18.84 -18.58
CA GLU A 442 -28.21 17.96 -17.42
C GLU A 442 -29.51 17.16 -17.44
N VAL A 443 -30.64 17.78 -17.74
CA VAL A 443 -31.95 17.10 -17.87
C VAL A 443 -31.88 16.08 -18.99
N THR A 444 -31.35 16.45 -20.16
CA THR A 444 -31.17 15.53 -21.29
C THR A 444 -30.31 14.33 -20.89
N ALA A 445 -29.19 14.56 -20.22
CA ALA A 445 -28.33 13.48 -19.74
C ALA A 445 -29.03 12.59 -18.70
N ALA A 446 -29.82 13.18 -17.79
CA ALA A 446 -30.59 12.45 -16.80
C ALA A 446 -31.66 11.52 -17.43
N THR A 447 -32.23 11.89 -18.58
CA THR A 447 -33.14 11.01 -19.33
C THR A 447 -32.44 9.78 -19.92
N GLN A 448 -31.11 9.74 -19.97
CA GLN A 448 -30.36 8.62 -20.52
C GLN A 448 -29.53 7.89 -19.47
N ALA A 449 -29.32 8.51 -18.31
CA ALA A 449 -28.54 7.95 -17.23
C ALA A 449 -29.19 6.68 -16.65
N SER A 450 -28.34 5.70 -16.38
CA SER A 450 -28.68 4.47 -15.64
C SER A 450 -28.22 4.59 -14.19
N PRO A 451 -28.96 4.02 -13.22
CA PRO A 451 -28.52 3.95 -11.84
C PRO A 451 -27.21 3.16 -11.72
N LEU A 452 -26.35 3.58 -10.81
CA LEU A 452 -25.16 2.79 -10.47
C LEU A 452 -25.57 1.45 -9.85
N PRO A 453 -24.74 0.39 -9.99
CA PRO A 453 -25.03 -0.92 -9.41
C PRO A 453 -25.36 -0.83 -7.92
N GLY A 454 -26.54 -1.34 -7.53
CA GLY A 454 -27.01 -1.35 -6.15
C GLY A 454 -27.87 -0.16 -5.72
N VAL A 455 -27.96 0.90 -6.53
CA VAL A 455 -28.69 2.13 -6.17
C VAL A 455 -30.19 1.88 -6.04
N SER A 456 -30.81 1.14 -6.96
CA SER A 456 -32.25 0.86 -6.88
C SER A 456 -32.60 0.09 -5.60
N GLN A 457 -31.79 -0.91 -5.23
CA GLN A 457 -31.98 -1.66 -3.98
C GLN A 457 -31.71 -0.79 -2.75
N PHE A 458 -30.69 0.08 -2.81
CA PHE A 458 -30.38 1.01 -1.74
C PHE A 458 -31.52 1.99 -1.49
N LEU A 459 -32.05 2.62 -2.55
CA LEU A 459 -33.17 3.55 -2.46
C LEU A 459 -34.44 2.86 -1.96
N HIS A 460 -34.66 1.60 -2.30
CA HIS A 460 -35.77 0.81 -1.78
C HIS A 460 -35.66 0.55 -0.27
N VAL A 461 -34.47 0.17 0.23
CA VAL A 461 -34.24 0.01 1.68
C VAL A 461 -34.35 1.36 2.41
N MET A 462 -33.88 2.43 1.79
CA MET A 462 -34.07 3.80 2.26
C MET A 462 -35.55 4.25 2.22
N ASN A 463 -36.42 3.51 1.53
CA ASN A 463 -37.85 3.74 1.44
C ASN A 463 -38.63 3.09 2.61
N GLU A 464 -37.97 2.63 3.67
CA GLU A 464 -38.57 2.23 4.96
C GLU A 464 -38.66 3.42 5.95
N GLU A 465 -39.70 3.52 6.80
CA GLU A 465 -40.10 4.72 7.59
C GLU A 465 -39.03 5.33 8.55
N ARG A 466 -37.83 4.76 8.62
CA ARG A 466 -36.80 5.13 9.60
C ARG A 466 -36.07 6.45 9.32
N TRP A 467 -35.79 6.79 8.07
CA TRP A 467 -34.89 7.91 7.73
C TRP A 467 -35.56 9.01 6.93
N ASN A 468 -35.26 10.26 7.29
CA ASN A 468 -35.51 11.42 6.45
C ASN A 468 -34.39 11.54 5.41
N ALA A 469 -34.72 11.40 4.13
CA ALA A 469 -33.72 11.36 3.06
C ALA A 469 -33.85 12.52 2.07
N ALA A 470 -32.72 13.02 1.58
CA ALA A 470 -32.70 13.94 0.44
C ALA A 470 -31.47 13.77 -0.45
N VAL A 471 -31.63 14.13 -1.72
CA VAL A 471 -30.51 14.33 -2.65
C VAL A 471 -30.00 15.76 -2.52
N VAL A 472 -28.68 15.93 -2.39
CA VAL A 472 -28.00 17.22 -2.35
C VAL A 472 -26.93 17.28 -3.46
N THR A 473 -27.04 18.24 -4.38
CA THR A 473 -26.17 18.27 -5.57
C THR A 473 -25.96 19.69 -6.10
N ASP A 474 -24.88 19.88 -6.86
CA ASP A 474 -24.62 21.10 -7.65
C ASP A 474 -25.19 21.01 -9.08
N HIS A 475 -25.97 19.97 -9.38
CA HIS A 475 -26.71 19.81 -10.65
C HIS A 475 -28.14 20.34 -10.51
N ALA A 476 -28.80 20.66 -11.62
CA ALA A 476 -30.17 21.15 -11.61
C ALA A 476 -31.15 20.19 -10.91
N THR A 477 -32.07 20.74 -10.12
CA THR A 477 -33.16 19.99 -9.47
C THR A 477 -33.94 19.16 -10.50
N ASP A 478 -34.30 19.77 -11.62
CA ASP A 478 -35.05 19.14 -12.71
C ASP A 478 -34.35 17.88 -13.26
N ALA A 479 -33.02 17.89 -13.33
CA ALA A 479 -32.25 16.74 -13.81
C ALA A 479 -32.32 15.57 -12.81
N VAL A 480 -32.24 15.85 -11.51
CA VAL A 480 -32.38 14.82 -10.47
C VAL A 480 -33.78 14.25 -10.46
N GLU A 481 -34.81 15.09 -10.53
CA GLU A 481 -36.22 14.66 -10.55
C GLU A 481 -36.52 13.82 -11.81
N THR A 482 -35.99 14.24 -12.96
CA THR A 482 -36.05 13.46 -14.21
C THR A 482 -35.42 12.09 -14.06
N PHE A 483 -34.25 11.99 -13.41
CA PHE A 483 -33.60 10.71 -13.15
C PHE A 483 -34.40 9.84 -12.17
N LEU A 484 -34.85 10.40 -11.05
CA LEU A 484 -35.58 9.66 -10.00
C LEU A 484 -36.92 9.12 -10.49
N SER A 485 -37.66 9.89 -11.30
CA SER A 485 -38.97 9.47 -11.84
C SER A 485 -38.89 8.21 -12.71
N ARG A 486 -37.71 7.90 -13.25
CA ARG A 486 -37.44 6.71 -14.09
C ARG A 486 -37.10 5.45 -13.28
N LEU A 487 -36.77 5.55 -12.00
CA LEU A 487 -36.30 4.40 -11.20
C LEU A 487 -37.42 3.45 -10.73
N GLY A 488 -38.67 3.72 -11.11
CA GLY A 488 -39.82 2.82 -10.93
C GLY A 488 -40.64 3.05 -9.64
N PRO A 489 -41.72 2.28 -9.43
CA PRO A 489 -42.75 2.51 -8.39
C PRO A 489 -42.29 2.27 -6.93
N GLY A 490 -41.03 1.92 -6.71
CA GLY A 490 -40.48 1.58 -5.39
C GLY A 490 -40.09 2.78 -4.50
N LEU A 491 -40.19 4.01 -5.02
CA LEU A 491 -39.93 5.24 -4.29
C LEU A 491 -41.22 6.05 -4.22
N ALA A 492 -41.79 6.21 -3.02
CA ALA A 492 -43.02 6.99 -2.90
C ALA A 492 -42.76 8.46 -3.31
N PRO A 493 -43.65 9.08 -4.11
CA PRO A 493 -43.49 10.50 -4.48
C PRO A 493 -43.31 11.39 -3.25
N GLY A 494 -42.32 12.29 -3.29
CA GLY A 494 -42.04 13.23 -2.20
C GLY A 494 -41.25 12.68 -1.01
N ARG A 495 -40.94 11.37 -0.99
CA ARG A 495 -40.22 10.75 0.14
C ARG A 495 -38.71 11.03 0.13
N LEU A 496 -38.14 11.22 -1.06
CA LEU A 496 -36.77 11.68 -1.25
C LEU A 496 -36.82 13.10 -1.76
N ARG A 497 -36.51 14.09 -0.91
CA ARG A 497 -36.50 15.50 -1.31
C ARG A 497 -35.27 15.80 -2.15
N VAL A 498 -35.36 16.77 -3.06
CA VAL A 498 -34.23 17.18 -3.90
C VAL A 498 -33.83 18.61 -3.56
N PHE A 499 -32.55 18.80 -3.28
CA PHE A 499 -31.90 20.10 -3.14
C PHE A 499 -30.79 20.18 -4.20
N GLY A 500 -31.17 20.70 -5.37
CA GLY A 500 -30.26 20.91 -6.49
C GLY A 500 -29.46 22.20 -6.42
N ARG A 501 -28.87 22.57 -7.56
CA ARG A 501 -28.01 23.74 -7.76
C ARG A 501 -28.65 25.02 -7.25
N SER A 502 -27.90 25.79 -6.46
CA SER A 502 -28.27 27.15 -6.04
C SER A 502 -28.17 28.13 -7.21
N GLN A 503 -29.06 29.13 -7.22
CA GLN A 503 -28.98 30.27 -8.15
C GLN A 503 -27.73 31.13 -7.93
N ASP A 504 -27.06 31.00 -6.78
CA ASP A 504 -25.75 31.61 -6.52
C ASP A 504 -24.64 30.53 -6.60
N PRO A 505 -23.85 30.49 -7.70
CA PRO A 505 -22.81 29.47 -7.85
C PRO A 505 -21.66 29.57 -6.83
N ARG A 506 -21.54 30.67 -6.08
CA ARG A 506 -20.51 30.83 -5.02
C ARG A 506 -20.76 29.93 -3.83
N VAL A 507 -22.01 29.48 -3.63
CA VAL A 507 -22.40 28.64 -2.51
C VAL A 507 -22.51 27.15 -2.86
N LEU A 508 -22.00 26.75 -4.03
CA LEU A 508 -21.90 25.35 -4.45
C LEU A 508 -20.77 24.61 -3.73
N LYS A 509 -20.81 23.27 -3.70
CA LYS A 509 -19.85 22.44 -2.96
C LYS A 509 -18.41 22.69 -3.46
N PRO A 510 -17.46 23.06 -2.58
CA PRO A 510 -17.33 22.60 -1.20
C PRO A 510 -18.01 23.49 -0.16
N HIS A 511 -18.69 24.57 -0.56
CA HIS A 511 -19.43 25.40 0.39
C HIS A 511 -20.58 24.60 1.05
N PRO A 512 -20.84 24.75 2.37
CA PRO A 512 -21.78 23.90 3.11
C PRO A 512 -23.28 24.20 2.85
N HIS A 513 -23.60 25.11 1.94
CA HIS A 513 -24.95 25.69 1.84
C HIS A 513 -26.02 24.64 1.55
N VAL A 514 -25.86 23.85 0.49
CA VAL A 514 -26.87 22.82 0.11
C VAL A 514 -27.05 21.76 1.19
N VAL A 515 -25.97 21.39 1.88
CA VAL A 515 -25.99 20.42 2.99
C VAL A 515 -26.72 21.02 4.21
N THR A 516 -26.43 22.28 4.55
CA THR A 516 -27.06 22.99 5.66
C THR A 516 -28.54 23.23 5.40
N LEU A 517 -28.88 23.64 4.18
CA LEU A 517 -30.25 23.86 3.73
C LEU A 517 -31.05 22.55 3.82
N ALA A 518 -30.54 21.47 3.24
CA ALA A 518 -31.22 20.17 3.26
C ALA A 518 -31.41 19.65 4.69
N THR A 519 -30.36 19.72 5.52
CA THR A 519 -30.43 19.30 6.94
C THR A 519 -31.51 20.08 7.69
N SER A 520 -31.52 21.41 7.56
CA SER A 520 -32.51 22.28 8.21
C SER A 520 -33.94 22.00 7.73
N GLN A 521 -34.12 21.87 6.42
CA GLN A 521 -35.41 21.64 5.79
C GLN A 521 -35.99 20.26 6.13
N LEU A 522 -35.14 19.24 6.34
CA LEU A 522 -35.52 17.93 6.84
C LEU A 522 -35.72 17.91 8.37
N LYS A 523 -35.53 19.04 9.07
CA LYS A 523 -35.51 19.13 10.54
C LYS A 523 -34.49 18.16 11.17
N GLY A 524 -33.42 17.86 10.44
CA GLY A 524 -32.35 16.96 10.88
C GLY A 524 -31.43 17.61 11.91
N VAL A 525 -30.96 16.81 12.86
CA VAL A 525 -29.91 17.22 13.81
C VAL A 525 -28.55 16.94 13.17
N ARG A 526 -27.64 17.92 13.15
CA ARG A 526 -26.34 17.80 12.47
C ARG A 526 -25.54 16.56 12.89
N SER A 527 -25.49 16.27 14.19
CA SER A 527 -24.80 15.09 14.74
C SER A 527 -25.46 13.75 14.37
N ARG A 528 -26.73 13.76 13.98
CA ARG A 528 -27.53 12.60 13.52
C ARG A 528 -27.80 12.65 12.01
N THR A 529 -27.01 13.44 11.28
CA THR A 529 -27.08 13.59 9.83
C THR A 529 -25.81 13.05 9.20
N VAL A 530 -25.96 12.27 8.13
CA VAL A 530 -24.82 11.78 7.33
C VAL A 530 -25.00 12.13 5.86
N LEU A 531 -23.94 12.65 5.24
CA LEU A 531 -23.81 12.79 3.79
C LEU A 531 -23.07 11.59 3.22
N LEU A 532 -23.68 10.94 2.23
CA LEU A 532 -23.05 9.93 1.39
C LEU A 532 -22.62 10.60 0.10
N GLY A 533 -21.36 10.42 -0.29
CA GLY A 533 -20.84 10.99 -1.53
C GLY A 533 -19.50 10.39 -1.93
N GLU A 534 -18.98 10.80 -3.09
CA GLU A 534 -17.74 10.24 -3.64
C GLU A 534 -16.66 11.28 -3.93
N SER A 535 -17.00 12.57 -3.82
CA SER A 535 -16.09 13.66 -4.14
C SER A 535 -15.50 14.33 -2.89
N VAL A 536 -14.33 14.94 -3.07
CA VAL A 536 -13.72 15.80 -2.03
C VAL A 536 -14.63 17.01 -1.73
N ALA A 537 -15.34 17.53 -2.74
CA ALA A 537 -16.27 18.64 -2.57
C ALA A 537 -17.43 18.27 -1.64
N ASP A 538 -17.95 17.04 -1.74
CA ASP A 538 -18.98 16.53 -0.81
C ASP A 538 -18.45 16.48 0.63
N PHE A 539 -17.24 15.93 0.82
CA PHE A 539 -16.63 15.84 2.14
C PHE A 539 -16.43 17.22 2.78
N LEU A 540 -15.86 18.18 2.03
CA LEU A 540 -15.62 19.53 2.55
C LEU A 540 -16.92 20.26 2.88
N ALA A 541 -17.97 20.06 2.09
CA ALA A 541 -19.29 20.61 2.37
C ALA A 541 -19.91 19.98 3.64
N ALA A 542 -19.81 18.66 3.80
CA ALA A 542 -20.29 17.97 5.01
C ALA A 542 -19.54 18.41 6.26
N ARG A 543 -18.20 18.44 6.19
CA ARG A 543 -17.33 18.88 7.28
C ARG A 543 -17.65 20.31 7.71
N SER A 544 -17.79 21.22 6.76
CA SER A 544 -18.11 22.63 7.03
C SER A 544 -19.54 22.81 7.56
N ALA A 545 -20.48 21.92 7.19
CA ALA A 545 -21.84 21.89 7.72
C ALA A 545 -21.94 21.22 9.11
N GLY A 546 -20.86 20.58 9.58
CA GLY A 546 -20.82 19.85 10.85
C GLY A 546 -21.63 18.55 10.86
N VAL A 547 -21.83 17.93 9.69
CA VAL A 547 -22.52 16.63 9.56
C VAL A 547 -21.52 15.51 9.30
N SER A 548 -21.90 14.27 9.61
CA SER A 548 -21.06 13.11 9.30
C SER A 548 -20.93 12.88 7.80
N PHE A 549 -19.82 12.27 7.36
CA PHE A 549 -19.60 11.93 5.96
C PHE A 549 -19.16 10.47 5.81
N ILE A 550 -19.71 9.77 4.82
CA ILE A 550 -19.24 8.45 4.39
C ILE A 550 -18.92 8.52 2.89
N GLY A 551 -17.66 8.29 2.56
CA GLY A 551 -17.15 8.30 1.19
C GLY A 551 -17.39 6.98 0.46
N VAL A 552 -18.03 7.00 -0.70
CA VAL A 552 -18.11 5.83 -1.59
C VAL A 552 -16.94 5.88 -2.57
N ALA A 553 -16.03 4.92 -2.47
CA ALA A 553 -14.86 4.82 -3.34
C ALA A 553 -14.78 3.43 -3.96
N SER A 554 -15.23 3.32 -5.21
CA SER A 554 -15.24 2.07 -5.98
C SER A 554 -13.92 1.74 -6.66
N SER A 555 -12.96 2.68 -6.64
CA SER A 555 -11.62 2.49 -7.17
C SER A 555 -10.53 2.89 -6.16
N PRO A 556 -9.32 2.29 -6.23
CA PRO A 556 -8.19 2.69 -5.40
C PRO A 556 -7.83 4.18 -5.56
N ARG A 557 -8.02 4.75 -6.76
CA ARG A 557 -7.78 6.18 -7.02
C ARG A 557 -8.71 7.06 -6.22
N GLN A 558 -10.01 6.79 -6.24
CA GLN A 558 -11.01 7.56 -5.46
C GLN A 558 -10.76 7.41 -3.96
N LEU A 559 -10.41 6.19 -3.52
CA LEU A 559 -10.07 5.94 -2.13
C LEU A 559 -8.88 6.81 -1.71
N ARG A 560 -7.80 6.83 -2.48
CA ARG A 560 -6.65 7.72 -2.22
C ARG A 560 -7.05 9.20 -2.17
N MET A 561 -7.84 9.67 -3.13
CA MET A 561 -8.28 11.07 -3.18
C MET A 561 -9.10 11.49 -1.95
N LEU A 562 -10.08 10.67 -1.54
CA LEU A 562 -10.88 10.94 -0.35
C LEU A 562 -10.04 10.89 0.93
N ARG A 563 -9.08 9.97 1.00
CA ARG A 563 -8.19 9.84 2.16
C ARG A 563 -7.24 11.03 2.28
N GLN A 564 -6.65 11.49 1.19
CA GLN A 564 -5.84 12.73 1.15
C GLN A 564 -6.63 13.95 1.62
N ALA A 565 -7.94 13.99 1.37
CA ALA A 565 -8.82 15.05 1.87
C ALA A 565 -9.13 14.93 3.38
N GLY A 566 -8.77 13.81 4.04
CA GLY A 566 -9.03 13.56 5.46
C GLY A 566 -10.29 12.74 5.75
N VAL A 567 -10.88 12.08 4.75
CA VAL A 567 -12.05 11.21 4.95
C VAL A 567 -11.63 9.94 5.70
N THR A 568 -12.21 9.71 6.87
CA THR A 568 -11.90 8.53 7.70
C THR A 568 -12.85 7.35 7.47
N ALA A 569 -14.09 7.64 7.07
CA ALA A 569 -15.15 6.67 6.82
C ALA A 569 -15.41 6.50 5.32
N THR A 570 -15.08 5.34 4.76
CA THR A 570 -15.37 5.03 3.35
C THR A 570 -15.95 3.63 3.17
N VAL A 571 -16.64 3.40 2.05
CA VAL A 571 -17.14 2.09 1.61
C VAL A 571 -16.81 1.85 0.14
N GLY A 572 -16.68 0.59 -0.25
CA GLY A 572 -16.27 0.23 -1.62
C GLY A 572 -17.37 0.36 -2.67
N SER A 573 -18.64 0.37 -2.26
CA SER A 573 -19.76 0.49 -3.19
C SER A 573 -21.08 0.80 -2.47
N VAL A 574 -22.08 1.25 -3.24
CA VAL A 574 -23.46 1.41 -2.74
C VAL A 574 -24.05 0.07 -2.28
N GLN A 575 -23.76 -1.07 -2.94
CA GLN A 575 -24.21 -2.38 -2.44
C GLN A 575 -23.69 -2.71 -1.04
N SER A 576 -22.54 -2.16 -0.65
CA SER A 576 -22.00 -2.37 0.70
C SER A 576 -22.83 -1.62 1.74
N LEU A 577 -23.38 -0.45 1.39
CA LEU A 577 -24.35 0.27 2.21
C LEU A 577 -25.66 -0.52 2.30
N THR A 578 -26.23 -0.95 1.18
CA THR A 578 -27.47 -1.74 1.15
C THR A 578 -27.37 -3.01 2.00
N ARG A 579 -26.25 -3.75 1.90
CA ARG A 579 -26.00 -4.94 2.73
C ARG A 579 -25.89 -4.64 4.22
N ALA A 580 -25.39 -3.46 4.59
CA ALA A 580 -25.35 -3.04 5.98
C ALA A 580 -26.75 -2.74 6.52
N LEU A 581 -27.63 -2.20 5.66
CA LEU A 581 -28.97 -1.75 6.00
C LEU A 581 -30.05 -2.85 5.97
N GLY A 582 -29.97 -3.86 5.11
CA GLY A 582 -31.02 -4.91 4.98
C GLY A 582 -31.21 -5.87 6.17
N LYS A 583 -30.69 -5.53 7.36
CA LYS A 583 -30.86 -6.25 8.64
C LYS A 583 -31.04 -5.30 9.84
N LEU A 584 -31.28 -4.02 9.58
CA LEU A 584 -31.62 -2.99 10.57
C LEU A 584 -33.13 -2.88 10.70
#